data_AF-A0A3N5FGL0-F1
#
_entry.id   AF-A0A3N5FGL0-F1
#
_cell.length_a   1.000
_cell.length_b   1.000
_cell.length_c   1.000
_cell.angle_alpha   90.00
_cell.angle_beta   90.00
_cell.angle_gamma   90.00
#
_symmetry.space_group_name_H-M   'P 1'
#
loop_
_entity.id
_entity.type
_entity.pdbx_description
1 polymer ?
#
loop_
_entity_poly.entity_id
_entity_poly.type
_entity_poly.pdbx_seq_one_letter_code
_entity_poly.pdbx_strand_id
1 'polypeptide(L)'
;MMHVCLIAEGSYPYVTGGVGKWTHDLIVSLPEIDFTVLSLWPHDNPAPVPRYPTPANVRELRTSYVLAPHQSQPKPARDQFARLEEFHHEIKKGNVCPFAKLDPRIDLERLKDEPAAWKLITRLYHDYAPQGTSFPDYFWTWQATHLPLFNVLTTPLVEADVVHCISTGYAGCLAALHKAQF
;
A
#
# COMPACT_ATOMS: atom_id res chain seq x y z
N MET A 1 -26.30 5.20 9.06
CA MET A 1 -26.01 5.95 7.82
C MET A 1 -24.85 5.22 7.16
N MET A 2 -24.95 4.91 5.87
CA MET A 2 -23.93 4.11 5.18
C MET A 2 -22.60 4.86 5.17
N HIS A 3 -21.51 4.15 5.44
CA HIS A 3 -20.16 4.69 5.48
C HIS A 3 -19.28 4.04 4.42
N VAL A 4 -18.67 4.87 3.58
CA VAL A 4 -17.78 4.45 2.51
C VAL A 4 -16.35 4.90 2.79
N CYS A 5 -15.39 3.98 2.76
CA CYS A 5 -13.97 4.31 2.76
C CYS A 5 -13.47 4.41 1.31
N LEU A 6 -13.07 5.61 0.89
CA LEU A 6 -12.39 5.84 -0.39
C LEU A 6 -10.89 5.72 -0.19
N ILE A 7 -10.21 4.97 -1.06
CA ILE A 7 -8.74 4.87 -1.07
C ILE A 7 -8.23 5.51 -2.36
N ALA A 8 -7.46 6.58 -2.23
CA ALA A 8 -6.98 7.39 -3.34
C ALA A 8 -5.44 7.47 -3.34
N GLU A 9 -4.78 6.87 -4.32
CA GLU A 9 -3.33 6.97 -4.49
C GLU A 9 -2.98 8.15 -5.39
N GLY A 10 -2.07 9.01 -4.92
CA GLY A 10 -1.49 10.08 -5.74
C GLY A 10 -2.49 11.08 -6.34
N SER A 11 -3.73 11.15 -5.82
CA SER A 11 -4.84 11.87 -6.44
C SER A 11 -5.60 12.74 -5.43
N TYR A 12 -6.80 12.36 -5.01
CA TYR A 12 -7.62 13.15 -4.09
C TYR A 12 -7.02 13.11 -2.65
N PRO A 13 -6.97 14.24 -1.93
CA PRO A 13 -7.44 15.59 -2.30
C PRO A 13 -6.32 16.51 -2.83
N TYR A 14 -5.15 15.97 -3.17
CA TYR A 14 -3.93 16.76 -3.37
C TYR A 14 -3.66 17.16 -4.82
N VAL A 15 -4.21 16.44 -5.78
CA VAL A 15 -3.99 16.67 -7.21
C VAL A 15 -5.29 17.07 -7.89
N THR A 16 -5.27 18.23 -8.55
CA THR A 16 -6.34 18.69 -9.43
C THR A 16 -6.18 18.03 -10.80
N GLY A 17 -6.87 16.91 -11.00
CA GLY A 17 -6.90 16.14 -12.24
C GLY A 17 -8.21 15.38 -12.38
N GLY A 18 -8.36 14.59 -13.45
CA GLY A 18 -9.60 13.87 -13.74
C GLY A 18 -10.07 12.99 -12.57
N VAL A 19 -9.16 12.19 -12.01
CA VAL A 19 -9.46 11.29 -10.88
C VAL A 19 -9.80 12.07 -9.61
N GLY A 20 -9.01 13.09 -9.27
CA GLY A 20 -9.24 13.93 -8.08
C GLY A 20 -10.58 14.67 -8.16
N LYS A 21 -10.89 15.26 -9.32
CA LYS A 21 -12.15 15.96 -9.54
C LYS A 21 -13.33 14.99 -9.48
N TRP A 22 -13.24 13.86 -10.18
CA TRP A 22 -14.29 12.83 -10.15
C TRP A 22 -14.57 12.33 -8.73
N THR A 23 -13.52 12.11 -7.93
CA THR A 23 -13.66 11.72 -6.51
C THR A 23 -14.38 12.79 -5.70
N HIS A 24 -14.02 14.07 -5.90
CA HIS A 24 -14.71 15.17 -5.22
C HIS A 24 -16.18 15.28 -5.62
N ASP A 25 -16.46 15.22 -6.92
CA ASP A 25 -17.82 15.30 -7.48
C ASP A 25 -18.67 14.12 -6.99
N LEU A 26 -18.10 12.91 -6.87
CA LEU A 26 -18.74 11.73 -6.29
C LEU A 26 -19.18 11.97 -4.84
N ILE A 27 -18.26 12.46 -3.99
CA ILE A 27 -18.54 12.70 -2.57
C ILE A 27 -19.65 13.76 -2.41
N VAL A 28 -19.55 14.88 -3.13
CA VAL A 28 -20.49 16.00 -3.02
C VAL A 28 -21.88 15.64 -3.57
N SER A 29 -21.95 14.75 -4.56
CA SER A 29 -23.22 14.31 -5.14
C SER A 29 -23.99 13.30 -4.28
N LEU A 30 -23.40 12.84 -3.17
CA LEU A 30 -23.97 11.81 -2.28
C LEU A 30 -24.01 12.30 -0.82
N PRO A 31 -24.72 13.40 -0.50
CA PRO A 31 -24.70 14.03 0.82
C PRO A 31 -25.25 13.15 1.95
N GLU A 32 -26.02 12.10 1.64
CA GLU A 32 -26.58 11.14 2.60
C GLU A 32 -25.63 9.98 2.95
N ILE A 33 -24.48 9.89 2.27
CA ILE A 33 -23.44 8.89 2.51
C ILE A 33 -22.28 9.58 3.21
N ASP A 34 -21.82 8.96 4.30
CA ASP A 34 -20.62 9.41 4.97
C ASP A 34 -19.38 8.80 4.33
N PHE A 35 -18.32 9.59 4.20
CA PHE A 35 -17.07 9.18 3.59
C PHE A 35 -15.90 9.31 4.57
N THR A 36 -15.00 8.34 4.53
CA THR A 36 -13.60 8.51 4.96
C THR A 36 -12.72 8.41 3.73
N VAL A 37 -11.74 9.30 3.60
CA VAL A 37 -10.75 9.23 2.52
C VAL A 37 -9.41 8.85 3.10
N LEU A 38 -8.85 7.75 2.62
CA LEU A 38 -7.47 7.33 2.85
C LEU A 38 -6.64 7.69 1.62
N SER A 39 -5.84 8.74 1.72
CA SER A 39 -4.94 9.20 0.67
C SER A 39 -3.58 8.53 0.82
N LEU A 40 -3.15 7.75 -0.17
CA LEU A 40 -1.78 7.23 -0.25
C LEU A 40 -0.90 8.26 -0.94
N TRP A 41 0.15 8.69 -0.25
CA TRP A 41 1.02 9.77 -0.69
C TRP A 41 2.51 9.40 -0.54
N PRO A 42 3.44 9.95 -1.35
CA PRO A 42 4.85 9.58 -1.26
C PRO A 42 5.52 9.86 0.10
N HIS A 43 5.54 11.12 0.51
CA HIS A 43 6.28 11.59 1.68
C HIS A 43 5.62 12.85 2.27
N ASP A 44 6.01 13.22 3.48
CA ASP A 44 5.50 14.37 4.22
C ASP A 44 6.34 15.65 4.03
N ASN A 45 7.39 15.61 3.20
CA ASN A 45 8.27 16.76 2.97
C ASN A 45 8.40 17.15 1.48
N PRO A 46 7.76 18.25 1.02
CA PRO A 46 6.87 19.10 1.80
C PRO A 46 5.54 18.41 2.10
N ALA A 47 4.88 18.85 3.18
CA ALA A 47 3.57 18.30 3.55
C ALA A 47 2.56 18.61 2.44
N PRO A 48 1.77 17.63 1.99
CA PRO A 48 0.82 17.85 0.91
C PRO A 48 -0.33 18.75 1.38
N VAL A 49 -0.68 19.73 0.54
CA VAL A 49 -1.77 20.67 0.81
C VAL A 49 -3.00 20.26 0.00
N PRO A 50 -4.15 19.99 0.64
CA PRO A 50 -5.40 19.68 -0.07
C PRO A 50 -5.76 20.81 -1.06
N ARG A 51 -6.17 20.42 -2.27
CA ARG A 51 -6.61 21.33 -3.34
C ARG A 51 -8.13 21.45 -3.43
N TYR A 52 -8.85 20.60 -2.71
CA TYR A 52 -10.31 20.59 -2.64
C TYR A 52 -10.75 20.98 -1.23
N PRO A 53 -11.88 21.70 -1.08
CA PRO A 53 -12.51 21.88 0.21
C PRO A 53 -12.99 20.52 0.73
N THR A 54 -12.91 20.29 2.04
CA THR A 54 -13.45 19.07 2.66
C THR A 54 -14.98 19.16 2.71
N PRO A 55 -15.73 18.28 2.02
CA PRO A 55 -17.19 18.25 2.09
C PRO A 55 -17.71 17.88 3.48
N ALA A 56 -18.92 18.32 3.82
CA ALA A 56 -19.50 18.08 5.15
C ALA A 56 -19.78 16.60 5.47
N ASN A 57 -19.98 15.78 4.45
CA ASN A 57 -20.17 14.33 4.55
C ASN A 57 -18.84 13.55 4.51
N VAL A 58 -17.69 14.22 4.61
CA VAL A 58 -16.39 13.56 4.87
C VAL A 58 -16.11 13.61 6.37
N ARG A 59 -16.23 12.45 7.03
CA ARG A 59 -15.93 12.29 8.45
C ARG A 59 -14.44 12.50 8.74
N GLU A 60 -13.60 11.93 7.87
CA GLU A 60 -12.15 11.94 8.06
C GLU A 60 -11.41 11.95 6.71
N LEU A 61 -10.31 12.69 6.67
CA LEU A 61 -9.31 12.67 5.60
C LEU A 61 -7.98 12.25 6.24
N ARG A 62 -7.50 11.04 5.95
CA ARG A 62 -6.22 10.52 6.45
C ARG A 62 -5.21 10.40 5.32
N THR A 63 -3.96 10.70 5.62
CA THR A 63 -2.85 10.56 4.66
C THR A 63 -1.86 9.55 5.18
N SER A 64 -1.60 8.52 4.36
CA SER A 64 -0.57 7.53 4.61
C SER A 64 0.61 7.76 3.69
N TYR A 65 1.81 7.90 4.27
CA TYR A 65 3.04 8.14 3.52
C TYR A 65 3.72 6.82 3.18
N VAL A 66 3.71 6.45 1.90
CA VAL A 66 4.11 5.12 1.45
C VAL A 66 5.57 5.02 1.03
N LEU A 67 6.25 6.13 0.73
CA LEU A 67 7.70 6.16 0.45
C LEU A 67 8.52 6.70 1.63
N ALA A 68 7.89 6.95 2.78
CA ALA A 68 8.62 7.25 4.00
C ALA A 68 9.45 6.02 4.44
N PRO A 69 10.58 6.22 5.15
CA PRO A 69 11.30 5.12 5.77
C PRO A 69 10.35 4.25 6.59
N HIS A 70 10.37 2.93 6.34
CA HIS A 70 9.49 2.01 7.04
C HIS A 70 9.79 2.08 8.54
N GLN A 71 8.80 2.44 9.35
CA GLN A 71 9.00 2.51 10.79
C GLN A 71 9.12 1.08 11.34
N SER A 72 10.25 0.77 11.98
CA SER A 72 10.47 -0.53 12.59
C SER A 72 9.36 -0.84 13.61
N GLN A 73 8.53 -1.81 13.29
CA GLN A 73 7.49 -2.31 14.18
C GLN A 73 8.07 -3.43 15.07
N PRO A 74 7.60 -3.60 16.32
CA PRO A 74 8.19 -4.54 17.27
C PRO A 74 8.14 -6.00 16.77
N LYS A 75 9.30 -6.65 16.87
CA LYS A 75 9.62 -8.08 16.62
C LYS A 75 8.79 -8.74 15.51
N PRO A 76 9.32 -8.83 14.28
CA PRO A 76 8.65 -9.58 13.23
C PRO A 76 8.50 -11.06 13.57
N ALA A 77 7.54 -11.72 12.91
CA ALA A 77 7.38 -13.15 13.01
C ALA A 77 8.64 -13.88 12.49
N ARG A 78 9.00 -15.01 13.13
CA ARG A 78 10.19 -15.78 12.74
C ARG A 78 10.13 -16.31 11.32
N ASP A 79 8.92 -16.53 10.81
CA ASP A 79 8.64 -17.06 9.47
C ASP A 79 8.36 -15.97 8.43
N GLN A 80 8.55 -14.68 8.75
CA GLN A 80 8.24 -13.56 7.85
C GLN A 80 8.82 -13.71 6.44
N PHE A 81 10.09 -14.15 6.34
CA PHE A 81 10.77 -14.31 5.05
C PHE A 81 10.26 -15.52 4.29
N ALA A 82 9.87 -16.58 4.98
CA ALA A 82 9.27 -17.76 4.35
C ALA A 82 7.89 -17.42 3.77
N ARG A 83 7.08 -16.60 4.47
CA ARG A 83 5.79 -16.11 3.95
C ARG A 83 5.96 -15.18 2.76
N LEU A 84 6.99 -14.33 2.78
CA LEU A 84 7.33 -13.47 1.65
C LEU A 84 7.81 -14.27 0.44
N GLU A 85 8.63 -15.30 0.66
CA GLU A 85 9.04 -16.27 -0.37
C GLU A 85 7.80 -16.97 -0.97
N GLU A 86 6.94 -17.55 -0.13
CA GLU A 86 5.67 -18.19 -0.54
C GLU A 86 4.82 -17.25 -1.40
N PHE A 87 4.64 -16.00 -0.97
CA PHE A 87 3.90 -15.00 -1.74
C PHE A 87 4.47 -14.79 -3.14
N HIS A 88 5.79 -14.64 -3.27
CA HIS A 88 6.42 -14.46 -4.58
C HIS A 88 6.35 -15.71 -5.47
N HIS A 89 6.45 -16.92 -4.90
CA HIS A 89 6.26 -18.16 -5.68
C HIS A 89 4.81 -18.35 -6.13
N GLU A 90 3.84 -18.04 -5.28
CA GLU A 90 2.42 -18.26 -5.57
C GLU A 90 1.84 -17.20 -6.51
N ILE A 91 2.24 -15.93 -6.40
CA ILE A 91 1.76 -14.88 -7.30
C ILE A 91 2.16 -15.14 -8.76
N LYS A 92 3.30 -15.79 -8.99
CA LYS A 92 3.75 -16.24 -10.32
C LYS A 92 2.86 -17.33 -10.92
N LYS A 93 2.12 -18.05 -10.08
CA LYS A 93 1.12 -19.06 -10.47
C LYS A 93 -0.30 -18.47 -10.54
N GLY A 94 -0.44 -17.16 -10.32
CA GLY A 94 -1.74 -16.48 -10.24
C GLY A 94 -2.45 -16.62 -8.89
N ASN A 95 -1.82 -17.24 -7.89
CA ASN A 95 -2.39 -17.37 -6.55
C ASN A 95 -1.96 -16.19 -5.67
N VAL A 96 -2.91 -15.29 -5.39
CA VAL A 96 -2.67 -14.07 -4.60
C VAL A 96 -3.04 -14.25 -3.11
N CYS A 97 -3.65 -15.37 -2.72
CA CYS A 97 -4.09 -15.58 -1.33
C CYS A 97 -2.98 -15.44 -0.27
N PRO A 98 -1.71 -15.84 -0.51
CA PRO A 98 -0.64 -15.64 0.46
C PRO A 98 -0.36 -14.18 0.81
N PHE A 99 -0.83 -13.22 0.00
CA PHE A 99 -0.75 -11.79 0.30
C PHE A 99 -1.31 -11.45 1.69
N ALA A 100 -2.43 -12.08 2.09
CA ALA A 100 -3.06 -11.87 3.39
C ALA A 100 -2.23 -12.40 4.57
N LYS A 101 -1.19 -13.20 4.31
CA LYS A 101 -0.31 -13.78 5.34
C LYS A 101 0.98 -12.98 5.55
N LEU A 102 1.28 -12.00 4.68
CA LEU A 102 2.48 -11.18 4.78
C LEU A 102 2.54 -10.51 6.15
N ASP A 103 3.72 -10.51 6.76
CA ASP A 103 3.95 -9.72 7.97
C ASP A 103 4.26 -8.28 7.52
N PRO A 104 3.38 -7.30 7.80
CA PRO A 104 3.57 -5.93 7.34
C PRO A 104 4.73 -5.24 8.08
N ARG A 105 5.30 -5.87 9.11
CA ARG A 105 6.40 -5.36 9.94
C ARG A 105 7.78 -5.70 9.37
N ILE A 106 7.86 -6.26 8.17
CA ILE A 106 9.12 -6.54 7.49
C ILE A 106 9.82 -5.20 7.20
N ASP A 107 10.92 -4.95 7.89
CA ASP A 107 11.80 -3.83 7.61
C ASP A 107 12.74 -4.18 6.45
N LEU A 108 12.56 -3.51 5.32
CA LEU A 108 13.35 -3.75 4.13
C LEU A 108 14.82 -3.36 4.25
N GLU A 109 15.18 -2.47 5.17
CA GLU A 109 16.59 -2.15 5.38
C GLU A 109 17.36 -3.37 5.89
N ARG A 110 16.67 -4.30 6.58
CA ARG A 110 17.25 -5.57 7.02
C ARG A 110 17.65 -6.48 5.85
N LEU A 111 17.14 -6.27 4.63
CA LEU A 111 17.59 -7.04 3.46
C LEU A 111 19.10 -6.93 3.23
N LYS A 112 19.71 -5.80 3.61
CA LYS A 112 21.13 -5.53 3.40
C LYS A 112 22.02 -6.30 4.37
N ASP A 113 21.56 -6.40 5.62
CA ASP A 113 22.42 -6.82 6.74
C ASP A 113 22.00 -8.16 7.38
N GLU A 114 20.80 -8.66 7.08
CA GLU A 114 20.30 -9.91 7.64
C GLU A 114 20.54 -11.10 6.69
N PRO A 115 21.31 -12.13 7.09
CA PRO A 115 21.64 -13.26 6.21
C PRO A 115 20.43 -14.01 5.65
N ALA A 116 19.35 -14.14 6.42
CA ALA A 116 18.11 -14.79 5.97
C ALA A 116 17.40 -13.96 4.88
N ALA A 117 17.40 -12.64 5.05
CA ALA A 117 16.81 -11.68 4.12
C ALA A 117 17.64 -11.59 2.82
N TRP A 118 18.97 -11.58 2.94
CA TRP A 118 19.88 -11.65 1.80
C TRP A 118 19.71 -12.94 1.00
N LYS A 119 19.63 -14.09 1.69
CA LYS A 119 19.40 -15.39 1.04
C LYS A 119 18.07 -15.42 0.29
N LEU A 120 17.02 -14.83 0.85
CA LEU A 120 15.72 -14.70 0.20
C LEU A 120 15.83 -13.91 -1.11
N ILE A 121 16.37 -12.69 -1.07
CA ILE A 121 16.44 -11.84 -2.27
C ILE A 121 17.34 -12.44 -3.35
N THR A 122 18.45 -13.11 -2.98
CA THR A 122 19.29 -13.84 -3.93
C THR A 122 18.55 -15.01 -4.58
N ARG A 123 17.73 -15.76 -3.84
CA ARG A 123 16.91 -16.84 -4.41
C ARG A 123 15.87 -16.29 -5.38
N LEU A 124 15.11 -15.27 -4.97
CA LEU A 124 14.11 -14.65 -5.84
C LEU A 124 14.74 -14.05 -7.10
N TYR A 125 15.96 -13.52 -7.00
CA TYR A 125 16.74 -13.11 -8.17
C TYR A 125 17.01 -14.28 -9.12
N HIS A 126 17.56 -15.39 -8.63
CA HIS A 126 17.83 -16.55 -9.46
C HIS A 126 16.58 -17.19 -10.07
N ASP A 127 15.47 -17.21 -9.32
CA ASP A 127 14.22 -17.82 -9.76
C ASP A 127 13.48 -16.93 -10.78
N TYR A 128 13.55 -15.60 -10.65
CA TYR A 128 12.61 -14.69 -11.34
C TYR A 128 13.20 -13.47 -12.02
N ALA A 129 14.50 -13.18 -11.86
CA ALA A 129 15.08 -12.03 -12.55
C ALA A 129 15.01 -12.24 -14.07
N PRO A 130 14.55 -11.22 -14.83
CA PRO A 130 14.61 -11.28 -16.29
C PRO A 130 16.03 -11.51 -16.78
N GLN A 131 16.16 -12.20 -17.92
CA GLN A 131 17.47 -12.46 -18.52
C GLN A 131 18.19 -11.14 -18.81
N GLY A 132 19.45 -11.05 -18.39
CA GLY A 132 20.28 -9.85 -18.57
C GLY A 132 20.12 -8.80 -17.47
N THR A 133 19.22 -8.98 -16.50
CA THR A 133 19.13 -8.09 -15.32
C THR A 133 20.29 -8.35 -14.36
N SER A 134 21.06 -7.31 -14.04
CA SER A 134 22.11 -7.40 -13.03
C SER A 134 21.52 -7.54 -11.63
N PHE A 135 22.22 -8.21 -10.72
CA PHE A 135 21.74 -8.33 -9.33
C PHE A 135 21.51 -6.96 -8.65
N PRO A 136 22.40 -5.95 -8.79
CA PRO A 136 22.16 -4.61 -8.26
C PRO A 136 20.86 -3.97 -8.78
N ASP A 137 20.59 -4.05 -10.09
CA ASP A 137 19.37 -3.46 -10.66
C ASP A 137 18.12 -4.15 -10.10
N TYR A 138 18.16 -5.48 -9.98
CA TYR A 138 17.08 -6.26 -9.38
C TYR A 138 16.86 -5.88 -7.91
N PHE A 139 17.94 -5.80 -7.12
CA PHE A 139 17.89 -5.48 -5.70
C PHE A 139 17.25 -4.11 -5.45
N TRP A 140 17.72 -3.07 -6.13
CA TRP A 140 17.19 -1.72 -5.96
C TRP A 140 15.76 -1.57 -6.49
N THR A 141 15.41 -2.26 -7.58
CA THR A 141 14.04 -2.31 -8.08
C THR A 141 13.11 -3.00 -7.08
N TRP A 142 13.53 -4.13 -6.52
CA TRP A 142 12.76 -4.84 -5.49
C TRP A 142 12.56 -3.94 -4.28
N GLN A 143 13.61 -3.27 -3.79
CA GLN A 143 13.51 -2.36 -2.64
C GLN A 143 12.55 -1.19 -2.92
N ALA A 144 12.66 -0.55 -4.08
CA ALA A 144 11.81 0.58 -4.45
C ALA A 144 10.33 0.20 -4.62
N THR A 145 10.04 -1.03 -5.04
CA THR A 145 8.66 -1.52 -5.22
C THR A 145 8.05 -2.06 -3.93
N HIS A 146 8.85 -2.68 -3.06
CA HIS A 146 8.34 -3.30 -1.84
C HIS A 146 8.21 -2.32 -0.69
N LEU A 147 9.01 -1.26 -0.63
CA LEU A 147 8.91 -0.25 0.44
C LEU A 147 7.49 0.33 0.54
N PRO A 148 6.91 0.87 -0.54
CA PRO A 148 5.50 1.29 -0.52
C PRO A 148 4.53 0.16 -0.25
N LEU A 149 4.77 -1.05 -0.76
CA LEU A 149 3.90 -2.19 -0.48
C LEU A 149 3.78 -2.47 1.03
N PHE A 150 4.90 -2.55 1.75
CA PHE A 150 4.89 -2.85 3.18
C PHE A 150 4.37 -1.67 4.01
N ASN A 151 4.69 -0.43 3.64
CA ASN A 151 4.11 0.75 4.29
C ASN A 151 2.59 0.80 4.15
N VAL A 152 2.07 0.43 2.97
CA VAL A 152 0.63 0.32 2.73
C VAL A 152 0.00 -0.74 3.62
N LEU A 153 0.63 -1.90 3.79
CA LEU A 153 0.11 -2.95 4.66
C LEU A 153 0.09 -2.57 6.15
N THR A 154 0.89 -1.58 6.56
CA THR A 154 0.84 -1.00 7.92
C THR A 154 -0.12 0.19 8.06
N THR A 155 -0.76 0.62 6.98
CA THR A 155 -1.66 1.78 7.01
C THR A 155 -2.88 1.50 7.89
N PRO A 156 -3.16 2.32 8.92
CA PRO A 156 -4.32 2.12 9.76
C PRO A 156 -5.61 2.16 8.97
N LEU A 157 -6.35 1.06 9.01
CA LEU A 157 -7.63 0.91 8.34
C LEU A 157 -8.76 1.58 9.14
N VAL A 158 -9.89 1.76 8.46
CA VAL A 158 -11.14 2.26 9.03
C VAL A 158 -12.22 1.25 8.69
N GLU A 159 -13.00 0.85 9.69
CA GLU A 159 -14.20 0.03 9.46
C GLU A 159 -15.22 0.83 8.66
N ALA A 160 -15.74 0.26 7.58
CA ALA A 160 -16.69 0.90 6.68
C ALA A 160 -17.57 -0.17 6.02
N ASP A 161 -18.81 0.20 5.66
CA ASP A 161 -19.75 -0.69 4.98
C ASP A 161 -19.29 -1.03 3.56
N VAL A 162 -18.60 -0.08 2.91
CA VAL A 162 -18.06 -0.23 1.55
C VAL A 162 -16.65 0.34 1.50
N VAL A 163 -15.73 -0.38 0.87
CA VAL A 163 -14.43 0.15 0.46
C VAL A 163 -14.39 0.32 -1.04
N HIS A 164 -14.10 1.54 -1.47
CA HIS A 164 -13.95 1.86 -2.88
C HIS A 164 -12.54 2.36 -3.18
N CYS A 165 -11.84 1.57 -3.99
CA CYS A 165 -10.53 1.88 -4.48
C CYS A 165 -10.63 2.79 -5.71
N ILE A 166 -10.23 4.06 -5.57
CA ILE A 166 -10.34 5.07 -6.63
C ILE A 166 -9.31 4.82 -7.75
N SER A 167 -8.14 4.32 -7.39
CA SER A 167 -6.99 4.07 -8.28
C SER A 167 -6.54 2.62 -8.23
N THR A 168 -5.74 2.17 -9.20
CA THR A 168 -5.08 0.85 -9.15
C THR A 168 -3.80 0.90 -8.30
N GLY A 169 -3.04 -0.19 -8.23
CA GLY A 169 -1.73 -0.21 -7.57
C GLY A 169 -1.81 -0.47 -6.08
N TYR A 170 -1.16 0.37 -5.27
CA TYR A 170 -1.10 0.21 -3.83
C TYR A 170 -2.45 0.48 -3.16
N ALA A 171 -3.27 1.37 -3.72
CA ALA A 171 -4.66 1.53 -3.26
C ALA A 171 -5.44 0.20 -3.34
N GLY A 172 -5.24 -0.55 -4.44
CA GLY A 172 -5.87 -1.85 -4.63
C GLY A 172 -5.38 -2.90 -3.63
N CYS A 173 -4.08 -2.86 -3.33
CA CYS A 173 -3.48 -3.70 -2.29
C CYS A 173 -4.10 -3.42 -0.91
N LEU A 174 -4.27 -2.14 -0.55
CA LEU A 174 -4.90 -1.75 0.71
C LEU A 174 -6.38 -2.15 0.78
N ALA A 175 -7.12 -1.97 -0.32
CA ALA A 175 -8.52 -2.39 -0.39
C ALA A 175 -8.68 -3.91 -0.23
N ALA A 176 -7.78 -4.70 -0.85
CA ALA A 176 -7.77 -6.14 -0.71
C ALA A 176 -7.43 -6.58 0.73
N LEU A 177 -6.44 -5.92 1.37
CA LEU A 177 -6.13 -6.14 2.77
C LEU A 177 -7.33 -5.83 3.66
N HIS A 178 -8.00 -4.71 3.44
CA HIS A 178 -9.18 -4.32 4.19
C HIS A 178 -10.27 -5.39 4.15
N LYS A 179 -10.62 -5.86 2.95
CA LYS A 179 -11.58 -6.96 2.76
C LYS A 179 -11.15 -8.29 3.38
N ALA A 180 -9.86 -8.50 3.59
CA ALA A 180 -9.37 -9.71 4.26
C ALA A 180 -9.44 -9.62 5.79
N GLN A 181 -9.58 -8.42 6.36
CA GLN A 181 -9.60 -8.18 7.80
C GLN A 181 -11.00 -7.94 8.37
N PHE A 182 -11.94 -7.44 7.55
CA PHE A 182 -13.35 -7.20 7.90
C PHE A 182 -14.26 -8.10 7.04
#